data_AF-S2K9E4-F1
#
_entry.id   AF-S2K9E4-F1
#
_cell.length_a   1.000
_cell.length_b   1.000
_cell.length_c   1.000
_cell.angle_alpha   90.00
_cell.angle_beta   90.00
_cell.angle_gamma   90.00
#
_symmetry.space_group_name_H-M   'P 1'
#
loop_
_entity.id
_entity.type
_entity.pdbx_description
1 polymer ?
#
loop_
_entity_poly.entity_id
_entity_poly.type
_entity_poly.pdbx_seq_one_letter_code
_entity_poly.pdbx_strand_id
1 'polypeptide(L)'
;MDTLRLATLSKDTIEVYGQNVCFAFQVNGYQISFFMVYRQHQDLYVMVEIAAFTFPSSLESLDALTTKKILCTLARVSSAFWDSSINLLKSAISTSPRLPISTLY
;
A
#
# COMPACT_ATOMS: atom_id res chain seq x y z
N MET A 1 -6.82 16.82 2.62
CA MET A 1 -7.47 15.61 2.11
C MET A 1 -7.91 14.81 3.31
N ASP A 2 -9.18 14.43 3.42
CA ASP A 2 -9.66 13.56 4.51
C ASP A 2 -9.41 12.08 4.17
N THR A 3 -9.34 11.25 5.21
CA THR A 3 -9.05 9.81 5.09
C THR A 3 -10.11 9.07 4.30
N LEU A 4 -11.38 9.51 4.36
CA LEU A 4 -12.47 8.86 3.63
C LEU A 4 -12.28 9.03 2.11
N ARG A 5 -11.93 10.23 1.65
CA ARG A 5 -11.59 10.48 0.24
C ARG A 5 -10.40 9.64 -0.21
N LEU A 6 -9.39 9.46 0.65
CA LEU A 6 -8.24 8.60 0.33
C LEU A 6 -8.68 7.14 0.21
N ALA A 7 -9.57 6.66 1.09
CA ALA A 7 -10.14 5.33 1.01
C ALA A 7 -10.92 5.11 -0.29
N THR A 8 -11.77 6.07 -0.68
CA THR A 8 -12.55 6.02 -1.92
C THR A 8 -11.64 5.97 -3.14
N LEU A 9 -10.66 6.88 -3.24
CA LEU A 9 -9.72 6.89 -4.37
C LEU A 9 -8.88 5.60 -4.44
N SER A 10 -8.49 5.05 -3.28
CA SER A 10 -7.75 3.79 -3.23
C SER A 10 -8.61 2.62 -3.70
N LYS A 11 -9.87 2.54 -3.25
CA LYS A 11 -10.86 1.56 -3.76
C LYS A 11 -11.02 1.68 -5.27
N ASP A 12 -11.27 2.88 -5.77
CA ASP A 12 -11.52 3.10 -7.19
C ASP A 12 -10.27 2.75 -8.03
N THR A 13 -9.07 3.00 -7.49
CA THR A 13 -7.80 2.55 -8.10
C THR A 13 -7.74 1.01 -8.18
N ILE A 14 -8.08 0.31 -7.10
CA ILE A 14 -8.11 -1.16 -7.08
C ILE A 14 -9.08 -1.69 -8.16
N GLU A 15 -10.25 -1.07 -8.31
CA GLU A 15 -11.27 -1.45 -9.31
C GLU A 15 -10.83 -1.17 -10.74
N VAL A 16 -10.38 0.06 -11.02
CA VAL A 16 -9.99 0.50 -12.36
C VAL A 16 -8.81 -0.30 -12.90
N TYR A 17 -7.82 -0.61 -12.05
CA TYR A 17 -6.61 -1.31 -12.47
C TYR A 17 -6.66 -2.82 -12.22
N GLY A 18 -7.79 -3.36 -11.74
CA GLY A 18 -7.95 -4.80 -11.47
C GLY A 18 -6.94 -5.35 -10.46
N GLN A 19 -6.44 -4.52 -9.56
CA GLN A 19 -5.52 -4.94 -8.50
C GLN A 19 -6.31 -5.51 -7.32
N ASN A 20 -5.62 -6.10 -6.34
CA ASN A 20 -6.23 -6.56 -5.08
C ASN A 20 -5.84 -5.68 -3.88
N VAL A 21 -4.86 -4.80 -4.09
CA VAL A 21 -4.24 -3.99 -3.05
C VAL A 21 -3.81 -2.64 -3.62
N CYS A 22 -3.88 -1.59 -2.82
CA CYS A 22 -3.41 -0.25 -3.10
C CYS A 22 -2.64 0.26 -1.88
N PHE A 23 -1.44 0.77 -2.12
CA PHE A 23 -0.66 1.47 -1.11
C PHE A 23 -0.94 2.96 -1.23
N ALA A 24 -1.30 3.59 -0.12
CA ALA A 24 -1.68 4.99 -0.07
C ALA A 24 -0.97 5.69 1.10
N PHE A 25 -0.77 7.00 0.97
CA PHE A 25 -0.28 7.80 2.10
C PHE A 25 -0.98 9.16 2.11
N GLN A 26 -1.13 9.70 3.31
CA GLN A 26 -1.71 11.02 3.54
C GLN A 26 -0.67 11.90 4.23
N VAL A 27 -0.57 13.14 3.78
CA VAL A 27 0.23 14.18 4.43
C VAL A 27 -0.73 15.23 5.01
N ASN A 28 -0.67 15.44 6.32
CA ASN A 28 -1.44 16.47 7.03
C ASN A 28 -0.50 17.36 7.84
N GLY A 29 -0.13 18.51 7.27
CA GLY A 29 0.97 19.32 7.78
C GLY A 29 2.27 18.52 7.72
N TYR A 30 2.89 18.29 8.87
CA TYR A 30 4.09 17.47 8.99
C TYR A 30 3.81 15.99 9.29
N GLN A 31 2.56 15.61 9.56
CA GLN A 31 2.22 14.22 9.84
C GLN A 31 2.04 13.45 8.54
N ILE A 32 2.75 12.32 8.41
CA ILE A 32 2.62 11.39 7.30
C ILE A 32 2.07 10.08 7.86
N SER A 33 0.94 9.64 7.32
CA SER A 33 0.32 8.35 7.61
C SER A 33 0.30 7.48 6.36
N PHE A 34 0.70 6.22 6.50
CA PHE A 34 0.76 5.23 5.43
C PHE A 34 -0.34 4.20 5.63
N PHE A 35 -0.99 3.83 4.54
CA PHE A 35 -2.14 2.95 4.53
C PHE A 35 -1.98 1.86 3.47
N MET A 36 -2.51 0.69 3.82
CA MET A 36 -2.72 -0.40 2.89
C MET A 36 -4.22 -0.61 2.72
N VAL A 37 -4.69 -0.52 1.48
CA VAL A 37 -6.07 -0.76 1.12
C VAL A 37 -6.15 -2.04 0.33
N TYR A 38 -6.98 -2.99 0.72
CA TYR A 38 -7.12 -4.25 0.00
C TYR A 38 -8.57 -4.71 -0.06
N ARG A 39 -8.88 -5.46 -1.13
CA ARG A 39 -10.19 -6.08 -1.31
C ARG A 39 -10.23 -7.38 -0.51
N GLN A 40 -11.05 -7.43 0.54
CA GLN A 40 -11.24 -8.63 1.35
C GLN A 40 -12.26 -9.59 0.70
N HIS A 41 -13.35 -9.02 0.17
CA HIS A 41 -14.40 -9.72 -0.59
C HIS A 41 -14.90 -8.82 -1.73
N GLN A 42 -15.76 -9.35 -2.60
CA GLN A 42 -16.18 -8.71 -3.86
C GLN A 42 -16.62 -7.23 -3.68
N ASP A 43 -17.26 -6.89 -2.57
CA ASP A 43 -17.73 -5.52 -2.26
C ASP A 43 -17.19 -4.95 -0.93
N LEU A 44 -16.21 -5.61 -0.30
CA LEU A 44 -15.64 -5.18 0.98
C LEU A 44 -14.16 -4.83 0.83
N TYR A 45 -13.86 -3.57 1.13
CA TYR A 45 -12.51 -3.03 1.13
C TYR A 45 -12.09 -2.65 2.54
N VAL A 46 -10.87 -3.01 2.90
CA VAL A 46 -10.29 -2.71 4.21
C VAL A 46 -9.12 -1.75 4.00
N MET A 47 -9.10 -0.67 4.77
CA MET A 47 -8.00 0.28 4.83
C MET A 47 -7.35 0.19 6.21
N VAL A 48 -6.06 -0.13 6.24
CA VAL A 48 -5.28 -0.30 7.48
C VAL A 48 -4.15 0.71 7.50
N GLU A 49 -4.04 1.49 8.58
CA GLU A 49 -2.86 2.30 8.84
C GLU A 49 -1.69 1.40 9.25
N ILE A 50 -0.62 1.40 8.46
CA ILE A 50 0.54 0.54 8.71
C ILE A 50 1.65 1.25 9.52
N ALA A 51 1.66 2.58 9.45
CA ALA A 51 2.62 3.44 10.10
C ALA A 51 2.19 4.90 10.00
N ALA A 52 2.60 5.69 10.99
CA ALA A 52 2.62 7.15 10.89
C ALA A 52 3.87 7.71 11.56
N PHE A 53 4.33 8.85 11.07
CA PHE A 53 5.35 9.64 11.75
C PHE A 53 5.21 11.12 11.42
N THR A 54 5.82 11.96 12.24
CA THR A 54 5.87 13.40 12.03
C THR A 54 7.21 13.76 11.42
N PHE A 55 7.17 14.34 10.22
CA PHE A 55 8.32 14.91 9.55
C PHE A 55 8.81 16.17 10.30
N PRO A 56 10.11 16.42 10.39
CA PRO A 56 10.63 17.64 11.00
C PRO A 56 10.16 18.90 10.29
N SER A 57 9.79 19.93 11.05
CA SER A 57 9.31 21.20 10.51
C SER A 57 10.42 22.18 10.13
N SER A 58 11.67 21.88 10.51
CA SER A 58 12.84 22.71 10.25
C SER A 58 14.07 21.86 9.96
N LEU A 59 15.09 22.49 9.35
CA LEU A 59 16.37 21.84 9.10
C LEU A 59 17.11 21.49 10.40
N GLU A 60 16.93 22.31 11.44
CA GLU A 60 17.52 22.10 12.78
C GLU A 60 17.01 20.83 13.47
N SER A 61 15.82 20.36 13.10
CA SER A 61 15.20 19.15 13.65
C SER A 61 15.28 17.95 12.69
N LEU A 62 16.03 18.08 11.59
CA LEU A 62 16.13 17.04 10.55
C LEU A 62 16.79 15.76 11.07
N ASP A 63 17.69 15.89 12.04
CA ASP A 63 18.34 14.77 12.73
C ASP A 63 17.33 13.80 13.33
N ALA A 64 16.15 14.28 13.74
CA ALA A 64 15.06 13.44 14.24
C ALA A 64 14.62 12.36 13.24
N LEU A 65 14.74 12.59 11.92
CA LEU A 65 14.46 11.58 10.88
C LEU A 65 15.41 10.39 10.93
N THR A 66 16.65 10.62 11.36
CA THR A 66 17.68 9.57 11.44
C THR A 66 17.55 8.73 12.70
N THR A 67 16.59 9.04 13.56
CA THR A 67 16.33 8.23 14.75
C THR A 67 15.95 6.81 14.35
N LYS A 68 16.44 5.83 15.13
CA LYS A 68 16.11 4.41 14.95
C LYS A 68 14.60 4.18 14.82
N LYS A 69 13.79 4.94 15.58
CA LYS A 69 12.33 4.85 15.53
C LYS A 69 11.80 5.14 14.12
N ILE A 70 12.17 6.27 13.52
CA ILE A 70 11.68 6.66 12.18
C ILE A 70 12.24 5.71 11.12
N LEU A 71 13.52 5.35 11.20
CA LEU A 71 14.12 4.41 10.26
C LEU A 71 13.45 3.03 10.30
N CYS A 72 13.15 2.50 11.49
CA CYS A 72 12.40 1.23 11.62
C CYS A 72 10.97 1.35 11.11
N THR A 73 10.30 2.50 11.32
CA THR A 73 8.97 2.76 10.77
C THR A 73 9.00 2.77 9.24
N LEU A 74 9.94 3.47 8.63
CA LEU A 74 10.11 3.52 7.17
C LEU A 74 10.49 2.14 6.60
N ALA A 75 11.35 1.40 7.29
CA ALA A 75 11.68 0.03 6.91
C ALA A 75 10.44 -0.88 6.91
N ARG A 76 9.58 -0.78 7.94
CA ARG A 76 8.31 -1.51 7.99
C ARG A 76 7.38 -1.15 6.83
N VAL A 77 7.26 0.13 6.51
CA VAL A 77 6.45 0.62 5.37
C VAL A 77 6.97 0.04 4.06
N SER A 78 8.29 0.08 3.86
CA SER A 78 8.96 -0.50 2.69
C SER A 78 8.70 -2.00 2.58
N SER A 79 8.88 -2.76 3.66
CA SER A 79 8.60 -4.20 3.68
C SER A 79 7.13 -4.50 3.34
N ALA A 80 6.17 -3.78 3.95
CA ALA A 80 4.74 -3.99 3.67
C ALA A 80 4.39 -3.75 2.19
N PHE A 81 4.99 -2.72 1.57
CA PHE A 81 4.81 -2.43 0.16
C PHE A 81 5.36 -3.55 -0.74
N TRP A 82 6.60 -3.99 -0.47
CA TRP A 82 7.25 -5.02 -1.29
C TRP A 82 6.59 -6.39 -1.14
N ASP A 83 6.25 -6.79 0.09
CA ASP A 83 5.57 -8.06 0.35
C ASP A 83 4.23 -8.12 -0.40
N SER A 84 3.48 -7.02 -0.39
CA SER A 84 2.19 -6.93 -1.08
C SER A 84 2.34 -6.94 -2.59
N SER A 85 3.37 -6.28 -3.13
CA SER A 85 3.67 -6.28 -4.57
C SER A 85 4.10 -7.65 -5.07
N ILE A 86 4.92 -8.38 -4.30
CA ILE A 86 5.38 -9.73 -4.65
C ILE A 86 4.22 -10.74 -4.57
N ASN A 87 3.36 -10.62 -3.55
CA ASN A 87 2.18 -11.48 -3.43
C ASN A 87 1.16 -11.22 -4.55
N LEU A 88 1.02 -9.97 -4.99
CA LEU A 88 0.21 -9.63 -6.16
C LEU A 88 0.76 -10.31 -7.43
N LEU A 89 2.07 -10.29 -7.65
CA LEU A 89 2.71 -10.97 -8.78
C LEU A 89 2.47 -12.49 -8.76
N LYS A 90 2.59 -13.13 -7.59
CA LYS A 90 2.31 -14.57 -7.41
C LYS A 90 0.85 -14.91 -7.73
N SER A 91 -0.10 -14.07 -7.30
CA SER A 91 -1.52 -14.27 -7.59
C SER A 91 -1.83 -14.15 -9.09
N ALA A 92 -1.22 -13.19 -9.79
CA ALA A 92 -1.40 -12.99 -11.23
C ALA A 92 -0.81 -14.15 -12.06
N ILE A 93 0.31 -14.73 -11.63
CA ILE A 93 0.91 -15.90 -12.30
C ILE A 93 0.04 -17.15 -12.10
N SER A 94 -0.63 -17.28 -10.96
CA SER A 94 -1.52 -18.42 -10.68
C SER A 94 -2.84 -18.37 -11.47
N THR A 95 -3.32 -17.19 -11.87
CA THR A 95 -4.59 -17.01 -12.58
C THR A 95 -4.48 -17.13 -14.09
N SER A 96 -3.28 -17.24 -14.66
CA SER A 96 -3.12 -17.64 -16.06
C SER A 96 -3.56 -19.09 -16.22
N PRO A 97 -4.66 -19.39 -16.94
CA PRO A 97 -5.02 -20.78 -17.22
C PRO A 97 -3.88 -21.36 -18.06
N ARG A 98 -3.20 -22.38 -17.53
CA ARG A 98 -2.37 -23.25 -18.36
C ARG A 98 -3.34 -23.97 -19.29
N LEU A 99 -3.55 -23.41 -20.48
CA LEU A 99 -4.27 -24.11 -21.54
C LEU A 99 -3.57 -25.45 -21.74
N PRO A 100 -4.26 -26.58 -21.55
CA PRO A 100 -3.65 -27.87 -21.79
C PRO A 100 -3.21 -27.95 -23.25
N ILE A 101 -2.07 -28.57 -23.52
CA ILE A 101 -1.52 -28.71 -24.89
C ILE A 101 -2.51 -29.43 -25.82
N SER A 102 -3.48 -30.16 -25.26
CA SER A 102 -4.61 -30.76 -25.97
C SER A 102 -5.58 -29.78 -26.63
N THR A 103 -5.42 -28.47 -26.42
CA THR A 103 -6.23 -27.42 -27.09
C THR A 103 -5.54 -26.84 -28.32
N LEU A 104 -4.32 -27.30 -28.64
CA LEU A 104 -3.49 -26.84 -29.77
C LEU A 104 -3.46 -27.83 -30.96
N TYR A 105 -4.23 -28.92 -30.89
CA TYR A 105 -4.45 -29.91 -31.95
C TYR A 105 -5.92 -30.30 -31.97
#